data_AF-A0A5E7UNA2-F1
#
_entry.id   AF-A0A5E7UNA2-F1
#
_cell.length_a   1.000
_cell.length_b   1.000
_cell.length_c   1.000
_cell.angle_alpha   90.00
_cell.angle_beta   90.00
_cell.angle_gamma   90.00
#
_symmetry.space_group_name_H-M   'P 1'
#
loop_
_entity.id
_entity.type
_entity.pdbx_description
1 polymer ?
#
loop_
_entity_poly.entity_id
_entity_poly.type
_entity_poly.pdbx_seq_one_letter_code
_entity_poly.pdbx_strand_id
1 'polypeptide(L)' 'MQSRLLIKELEEAGWTLDRVTGSHHIFRHRYNPYTIPVLHPKKDLPLGTVKSIRRRGGLYNPPASFEGDP' A
#
# COMPACT_ATOMS: atom_id res chain seq x y z
N MET A 1 3.49 11.73 6.35
CA MET A 1 3.54 10.29 6.75
C MET A 1 4.88 9.71 6.35
N GLN A 2 5.56 8.95 7.21
CA GLN A 2 6.85 8.34 6.87
C GLN A 2 6.66 7.07 6.03
N SER A 3 7.46 6.90 4.97
CA SER A 3 7.41 5.71 4.10
C SER A 3 7.59 4.39 4.87
N ARG A 4 8.43 4.38 5.92
CA ARG A 4 8.65 3.21 6.78
C ARG A 4 7.37 2.75 7.48
N LEU A 5 6.54 3.69 7.96
CA LEU A 5 5.28 3.35 8.63
C LEU A 5 4.28 2.76 7.64
N LEU A 6 4.22 3.31 6.42
CA LEU A 6 3.32 2.82 5.37
C LEU A 6 3.72 1.42 4.88
N ILE A 7 5.02 1.14 4.79
CA ILE A 7 5.53 -0.19 4.46
C ILE A 7 5.10 -1.19 5.54
N LYS A 8 5.26 -0.84 6.82
CA LYS A 8 4.82 -1.70 7.92
C LYS A 8 3.32 -2.00 7.88
N GLU A 9 2.49 -0.99 7.61
CA GLU A 9 1.03 -1.20 7.44
C GLU A 9 0.73 -2.17 6.28
N LEU A 10 1.44 -2.04 5.16
CA LEU A 10 1.28 -2.95 4.02
C LEU A 10 1.69 -4.39 4.38
N GLU A 11 2.83 -4.56 5.05
CA GLU A 11 3.31 -5.87 5.51
C GLU A 11 2.33 -6.54 6.48
N GLU A 12 1.77 -5.78 7.43
CA GLU A 12 0.73 -6.27 8.35
C GLU A 12 -0.56 -6.68 7.62
N ALA A 13 -0.90 -6.02 6.52
CA ALA A 13 -2.00 -6.41 5.64
C ALA A 13 -1.64 -7.56 4.67
N GLY A 14 -0.47 -8.19 4.81
CA GLY A 14 -0.06 -9.35 4.02
C GLY A 14 0.57 -9.01 2.67
N TRP A 15 0.91 -7.73 2.43
CA TRP A 15 1.71 -7.35 1.27
C TRP A 15 3.17 -7.72 1.50
N THR A 16 3.85 -8.15 0.44
CA THR A 16 5.25 -8.58 0.47
C THR A 16 6.04 -7.76 -0.54
N LEU A 17 7.28 -7.40 -0.17
CA LEU A 17 8.18 -6.72 -1.09
C LEU A 17 8.56 -7.69 -2.22
N ASP A 18 8.26 -7.31 -3.46
CA ASP A 18 8.56 -8.10 -4.65
C ASP A 18 9.92 -7.73 -5.22
N ARG A 19 10.10 -6.44 -5.52
CA ARG A 19 11.33 -5.90 -6.11
C ARG A 19 11.52 -4.44 -5.78
N VAL A 20 12.77 -4.00 -5.89
CA VAL A 20 13.17 -2.61 -5.65
C VAL A 20 13.91 -2.09 -6.87
N THR A 21 13.47 -0.95 -7.40
CA THR A 21 14.14 -0.23 -8.48
C THR A 21 14.45 1.19 -8.01
N GLY A 22 15.69 1.41 -7.58
CA GLY A 22 16.11 2.66 -6.95
C GLY A 22 15.26 2.95 -5.71
N SER A 23 14.58 4.11 -5.69
CA SER A 23 13.70 4.48 -4.57
C SER A 23 12.28 3.89 -4.66
N HIS A 24 11.95 3.09 -5.67
CA HIS A 24 10.63 2.51 -5.83
C HIS A 24 10.62 1.07 -5.31
N HIS A 25 9.90 0.85 -4.22
CA HIS A 25 9.69 -0.45 -3.60
C HIS A 25 8.33 -0.97 -4.07
N ILE A 26 8.32 -2.09 -4.79
CA ILE A 26 7.10 -2.66 -5.37
C ILE A 26 6.63 -3.78 -4.46
N PHE A 27 5.40 -3.65 -3.95
CA PHE A 27 4.75 -4.64 -3.10
C PHE A 27 3.73 -5.45 -3.89
N ARG A 28 3.64 -6.74 -3.60
CA ARG A 28 2.61 -7.66 -4.13
C ARG A 28 1.86 -8.35 -3.02
N HIS A 29 0.63 -8.73 -3.28
CA HIS A 29 -0.21 -9.47 -2.34
C HIS A 29 -0.66 -10.78 -2.98
N ARG A 30 -0.79 -11.86 -2.19
CA ARG A 30 -1.12 -13.19 -2.72
C ARG A 30 -2.47 -13.24 -3.44
N TYR A 31 -3.45 -12.48 -2.92
CA TYR A 31 -4.82 -12.49 -3.41
C TYR A 31 -5.16 -11.29 -4.30
N ASN A 32 -4.22 -10.35 -4.50
CA ASN A 32 -4.45 -9.17 -5.32
C ASN A 32 -3.46 -9.18 -6.51
N PRO A 33 -3.94 -9.23 -7.76
CA PRO A 33 -3.06 -9.24 -8.93
C PRO A 33 -2.32 -7.91 -9.14
N TYR A 34 -2.76 -6.83 -8.50
CA TYR A 34 -2.14 -5.52 -8.63
C TYR A 34 -0.97 -5.33 -7.66
N THR A 35 0.10 -4.68 -8.14
CA THR A 35 1.24 -4.28 -7.31
C THR A 35 1.12 -2.83 -6.83
N ILE A 36 1.66 -2.54 -5.65
CA ILE A 36 1.69 -1.20 -5.07
C ILE A 36 3.13 -0.68 -5.06
N PRO A 37 3.45 0.40 -5.80
CA PRO A 37 4.73 1.07 -5.69
C PRO A 37 4.73 2.04 -4.49
N VAL A 38 5.75 1.95 -3.64
CA VAL A 38 6.01 2.85 -2.51
C VAL A 38 7.36 3.53 -2.72
N LEU A 39 7.40 4.85 -2.56
CA LEU A 39 8.65 5.61 -2.57
C LEU A 39 9.35 5.46 -1.21
N HIS A 40 10.53 4.85 -1.21
CA HIS A 40 11.38 4.71 -0.04
C HIS A 40 12.86 4.85 -0.44
N PRO A 41 13.69 5.61 0.30
CA PRO A 41 13.38 6.31 1.54
C PRO A 41 12.70 7.67 1.33
N LYS A 42 11.52 7.86 1.94
CA LYS A 42 10.87 9.18 2.05
C LYS A 42 10.38 9.45 3.47
N LYS A 43 10.81 10.59 4.03
CA LYS A 43 10.41 11.07 5.36
C LYS A 43 8.98 11.60 5.36
N ASP A 44 8.57 12.28 4.28
CA ASP A 44 7.19 12.72 4.11
C ASP A 44 6.66 12.32 2.74
N LEU A 45 5.67 11.42 2.76
CA LEU A 45 4.88 11.04 1.59
C LEU A 45 3.69 12.00 1.47
N PRO A 46 3.42 12.54 0.26
CA PRO A 46 2.25 13.36 0.01
C PRO A 46 0.97 12.64 0.42
N LEU A 47 0.02 13.37 1.01
CA LEU A 47 -1.24 12.80 1.51
C LEU A 47 -2.01 12.04 0.42
N GLY A 48 -2.02 12.54 -0.81
CA GLY A 48 -2.66 11.86 -1.95
C GLY A 48 -2.03 10.50 -2.25
N THR A 49 -0.70 10.40 -2.18
CA THR A 49 0.05 9.16 -2.35
C THR A 49 -0.30 8.16 -1.26
N VAL A 50 -0.30 8.59 0.01
CA VAL A 50 -0.66 7.74 1.15
C VAL A 50 -2.09 7.24 1.03
N LYS A 51 -3.05 8.12 0.73
CA LYS A 51 -4.47 7.75 0.53
C LYS A 51 -4.65 6.74 -0.61
N SER A 52 -3.98 6.97 -1.74
CA SER A 52 -4.06 6.07 -2.90
C SER A 52 -3.49 4.69 -2.58
N ILE A 53 -2.33 4.64 -1.89
CA ILE A 53 -1.70 3.39 -1.46
C ILE A 53 -2.59 2.65 -0.46
N ARG A 54 -3.11 3.33 0.56
CA ARG A 54 -3.98 2.69 1.56
C ARG A 54 -5.26 2.13 0.95
N ARG A 55 -5.88 2.88 0.02
CA ARG A 55 -7.07 2.40 -0.71
C ARG A 55 -6.77 1.14 -1.52
N ARG A 56 -5.66 1.12 -2.26
CA ARG A 56 -5.24 -0.07 -3.05
C ARG A 56 -4.78 -1.23 -2.17
N GLY A 57 -4.19 -0.91 -1.02
CA GLY A 57 -3.67 -1.87 -0.06
C GLY A 57 -4.73 -2.51 0.82
N GLY A 58 -6.01 -2.12 0.69
CA GLY A 58 -7.07 -2.59 1.59
C GLY A 58 -6.95 -2.04 3.03
N LEU A 59 -6.13 -1.00 3.23
CA LEU A 59 -5.87 -0.36 4.52
C LEU A 59 -6.87 0.75 4.85
N TYR A 60 -7.79 1.05 3.93
CA TYR A 60 -8.86 2.02 4.15
C TYR A 60 -10.14 1.27 4.51
N ASN A 61 -10.68 1.51 5.70
CA ASN A 61 -12.00 1.08 6.10
C ASN A 61 -13.02 2.13 5.63
N PRO A 62 -13.77 1.95 4.52
CA PRO A 62 -15.02 2.69 4.38
C PRO A 62 -16.02 2.08 5.37
N PRO A 63 -16.69 2.88 6.23
CA PRO A 63 -17.88 2.38 6.88
C PRO A 63 -18.93 2.10 5.80
N ALA A 64 -19.41 0.85 5.80
CA ALA A 64 -20.68 0.39 5.21
C ALA A 64 -20.97 0.80 3.75
N SER A 65 -20.38 0.10 2.78
CA SER A 65 -20.99 -0.16 1.45
C SER A 65 -20.19 -1.17 0.60
N PHE A 66 -19.59 -2.18 1.23
CA PHE A 66 -19.19 -3.41 0.53
C PHE A 66 -20.34 -4.43 0.67
N GLU A 67 -21.52 -4.09 0.13
CA GLU A 67 -22.43 -5.09 -0.42
C GLU A 67 -22.06 -5.23 -1.89
N GLY A 68 -21.55 -6.41 -2.27
CA GLY A 68 -21.34 -6.77 -3.67
C GLY A 68 -19.91 -6.58 -4.16
N ASP A 69 -19.10 -7.60 -3.97
CA ASP A 69 -18.35 -8.18 -5.10
C ASP A 69 -18.37 -9.71 -4.91
N PRO A 70 -18.46 -10.49 -6.00
CA PRO A 70 -19.13 -11.81 -6.09
C PRO A 70 -18.42 -12.97 -5.39
#